data_AF-A0A415DAC6-F1
#
_entry.id   AF-A0A415DAC6-F1
#
_cell.length_a   1.000
_cell.length_b   1.000
_cell.length_c   1.000
_cell.angle_alpha   90.00
_cell.angle_beta   90.00
_cell.angle_gamma   90.00
#
_symmetry.space_group_name_H-M   'P 1'
#
loop_
_entity.id
_entity.type
_entity.pdbx_description
1 polymer ?
#
loop_
_entity_poly.entity_id
_entity_poly.type
_entity_poly.pdbx_seq_one_letter_code
_entity_poly.pdbx_strand_id
1 'polypeptide(L)'
;MPNWCDCTYKCVGDLKEVKSLYKILKYIDRRKTSIEKNGFGKWWLGNLVTKLGGNWEKYRCRGEITYYELNNNILTICQSTAWCEQEGVRNIIEEKFPSIKVYFQEEESGCCVYSTNDAGGEYFPERYYLDSGNDDSEYFTTIEEAAQCVSEIVGKMVEPDKNVIETALEEYMDEQEDDDVWYSFHEFTVVE
;
A
#
# COMPACT_ATOMS: atom_id res chain seq x y z
N MET A 1 11.57 -8.59 14.71
CA MET A 1 10.33 -8.67 13.90
C MET A 1 10.49 -7.69 12.75
N PRO A 2 9.97 -7.97 11.55
CA PRO A 2 9.85 -6.92 10.55
C PRO A 2 8.82 -5.88 11.04
N ASN A 3 8.97 -4.64 10.60
CA ASN A 3 7.82 -3.76 10.55
C ASN A 3 6.95 -4.20 9.37
N TRP A 4 5.64 -4.09 9.52
CA TRP A 4 4.69 -4.50 8.50
C TRP A 4 4.29 -3.32 7.65
N CYS A 5 4.39 -3.52 6.34
CA CYS A 5 4.02 -2.56 5.33
C CYS A 5 2.74 -3.04 4.63
N ASP A 6 1.72 -2.21 4.64
CA ASP A 6 0.53 -2.40 3.82
C ASP A 6 0.83 -1.92 2.41
N CYS A 7 0.71 -2.83 1.44
CA CYS A 7 1.08 -2.57 0.06
C CYS A 7 -0.04 -3.02 -0.87
N THR A 8 -0.56 -2.08 -1.65
CA THR A 8 -1.63 -2.34 -2.61
C THR A 8 -1.09 -2.26 -4.03
N TYR A 9 -1.34 -3.30 -4.82
CA TYR A 9 -1.08 -3.30 -6.25
C TYR A 9 -2.36 -3.05 -7.04
N LYS A 10 -2.24 -2.27 -8.12
CA LYS A 10 -3.22 -2.12 -9.20
C LYS A 10 -2.58 -2.64 -10.47
N CYS A 11 -2.99 -3.83 -10.91
CA CYS A 11 -2.51 -4.45 -12.13
C CYS A 11 -3.41 -4.04 -13.30
N VAL A 12 -2.83 -3.31 -14.26
CA VAL A 12 -3.54 -2.70 -15.38
C VAL A 12 -2.90 -3.12 -16.69
N GLY A 13 -3.69 -3.57 -17.66
CA GLY A 13 -3.19 -4.05 -18.95
C GLY A 13 -4.28 -4.68 -19.80
N ASP A 14 -3.89 -5.54 -20.74
CA ASP A 14 -4.86 -6.27 -21.56
C ASP A 14 -5.75 -7.13 -20.68
N LEU A 15 -7.07 -7.00 -20.85
CA LEU A 15 -8.07 -7.69 -20.03
C LEU A 15 -7.88 -9.22 -20.00
N LYS A 16 -7.33 -9.80 -21.07
CA LYS A 16 -7.03 -11.23 -21.13
C LYS A 16 -5.92 -11.63 -20.16
N GLU A 17 -4.86 -10.82 -20.07
CA GLU A 17 -3.74 -11.07 -19.17
C GLU A 17 -4.12 -10.79 -17.73
N VAL A 18 -4.81 -9.67 -17.47
CA VAL A 18 -5.34 -9.34 -16.12
C VAL A 18 -6.26 -10.46 -15.60
N LYS A 19 -7.19 -10.95 -16.43
CA LYS A 19 -8.05 -12.10 -16.06
C LYS A 19 -7.25 -13.38 -15.86
N SER A 20 -6.10 -13.54 -16.50
CA SER A 20 -5.23 -14.71 -16.33
C SER A 20 -4.50 -14.66 -14.99
N LEU A 21 -3.98 -13.49 -14.59
CA LEU A 21 -3.44 -13.26 -13.24
C LEU A 21 -4.51 -13.47 -12.17
N TYR A 22 -5.72 -12.93 -12.36
CA TYR A 22 -6.83 -13.13 -11.43
C TYR A 22 -7.22 -14.62 -11.27
N LYS A 23 -7.19 -15.41 -12.36
CA LYS A 23 -7.40 -16.86 -12.27
C LYS A 23 -6.31 -17.58 -11.48
N ILE A 24 -5.07 -17.10 -11.53
CA ILE A 24 -3.97 -17.62 -10.71
C ILE A 24 -4.24 -17.38 -9.22
N LEU A 25 -4.69 -16.17 -8.84
CA LEU A 25 -5.08 -15.88 -7.46
C LEU A 25 -6.23 -16.76 -6.99
N LYS A 26 -7.28 -16.93 -7.80
CA LYS A 26 -8.39 -17.88 -7.48
C LYS A 26 -7.91 -19.32 -7.32
N TYR A 27 -6.92 -19.73 -8.09
CA TYR A 27 -6.34 -21.06 -7.95
C TYR A 27 -5.68 -21.20 -6.58
N ILE A 28 -4.87 -20.22 -6.16
CA ILE A 28 -4.22 -20.19 -4.84
C ILE A 28 -5.29 -20.20 -3.74
N ASP A 29 -6.33 -19.37 -3.87
CA ASP A 29 -7.42 -19.27 -2.90
C ASP A 29 -8.13 -20.61 -2.66
N ARG A 30 -8.42 -21.35 -3.72
CA ARG A 30 -9.12 -22.63 -3.64
C ARG A 30 -8.27 -23.76 -3.06
N ARG A 31 -6.96 -23.56 -2.88
CA ARG A 31 -6.10 -24.57 -2.29
C ARG A 31 -6.37 -24.69 -0.79
N LYS A 32 -6.34 -25.95 -0.31
CA LYS A 32 -6.35 -26.26 1.11
C LYS A 32 -4.98 -26.10 1.76
N THR A 33 -3.91 -26.22 0.96
CA THR A 33 -2.53 -26.20 1.42
C THR A 33 -1.71 -25.24 0.57
N SER A 34 -0.63 -24.74 1.16
CA SER A 34 0.33 -23.89 0.48
C SER A 34 0.94 -24.57 -0.76
N ILE A 35 1.48 -23.78 -1.71
CA ILE A 35 2.21 -24.33 -2.87
C ILE A 35 3.58 -24.78 -2.38
N GLU A 36 4.27 -23.89 -1.68
CA GLU A 36 5.57 -24.12 -1.07
C GLU A 36 5.46 -24.23 0.45
N LYS A 37 6.43 -24.85 1.12
CA LYS A 37 6.45 -24.90 2.59
C LYS A 37 6.87 -23.55 3.16
N ASN A 38 6.02 -22.90 3.96
CA ASN A 38 6.29 -21.60 4.59
C ASN A 38 5.41 -21.37 5.84
N GLY A 39 5.61 -20.24 6.52
CA GLY A 39 4.86 -19.84 7.72
C GLY A 39 3.57 -19.04 7.49
N PHE A 40 3.36 -18.48 6.29
CA PHE A 40 2.19 -17.65 5.93
C PHE A 40 1.03 -18.47 5.32
N GLY A 41 1.23 -19.77 5.11
CA GLY A 41 0.21 -20.64 4.51
C GLY A 41 0.03 -20.35 3.01
N LYS A 42 -1.20 -20.51 2.50
CA LYS A 42 -1.47 -20.45 1.04
C LYS A 42 -1.26 -19.05 0.45
N TRP A 43 -1.38 -18.00 1.25
CA TRP A 43 -1.34 -16.62 0.79
C TRP A 43 0.05 -15.99 0.76
N TRP A 44 1.07 -16.74 1.15
CA TRP A 44 2.45 -16.32 1.00
C TRP A 44 2.78 -15.82 -0.42
N LEU A 45 3.42 -14.66 -0.54
CA LEU A 45 3.78 -14.08 -1.84
C LEU A 45 4.71 -14.98 -2.67
N GLY A 46 5.58 -15.76 -2.02
CA GLY A 46 6.41 -16.75 -2.70
C GLY A 46 5.60 -17.83 -3.45
N ASN A 47 4.37 -18.13 -3.03
CA ASN A 47 3.47 -19.02 -3.78
C ASN A 47 3.01 -18.38 -5.09
N LEU A 48 2.74 -17.07 -5.10
CA LEU A 48 2.38 -16.33 -6.31
C LEU A 48 3.56 -16.33 -7.29
N VAL A 49 4.77 -16.00 -6.81
CA VAL A 49 6.01 -16.05 -7.62
C VAL A 49 6.19 -17.43 -8.25
N THR A 50 6.11 -18.48 -7.42
CA THR A 50 6.22 -19.87 -7.89
C THR A 50 5.16 -20.19 -8.94
N LYS A 51 3.91 -19.78 -8.72
CA LYS A 51 2.80 -20.07 -9.62
C LYS A 51 2.89 -19.34 -10.97
N LEU A 52 3.53 -18.17 -10.99
CA LEU A 52 3.84 -17.42 -12.21
C LEU A 52 5.02 -18.04 -12.99
N GLY A 53 5.80 -18.92 -12.35
CA GLY A 53 6.92 -19.64 -12.92
C GLY A 53 8.29 -19.11 -12.48
N GLY A 54 8.33 -18.19 -11.52
CA GLY A 54 9.57 -17.69 -10.91
C GLY A 54 10.11 -18.63 -9.82
N ASN A 55 11.38 -18.48 -9.48
CA ASN A 55 11.96 -19.10 -8.29
C ASN A 55 11.89 -18.11 -7.13
N TRP A 56 11.00 -18.35 -6.16
CA TRP A 56 10.79 -17.48 -5.01
C TRP A 56 12.08 -17.18 -4.21
N GLU A 57 13.10 -18.05 -4.24
CA GLU A 57 14.38 -17.82 -3.56
C GLU A 57 15.20 -16.69 -4.20
N LYS A 58 14.93 -16.36 -5.46
CA LYS A 58 15.63 -15.33 -6.24
C LYS A 58 14.88 -14.00 -6.29
N TYR A 59 13.62 -13.99 -5.88
CA TYR A 59 12.77 -12.80 -5.90
C TYR A 59 12.50 -12.33 -4.48
N ARG A 60 12.54 -11.02 -4.26
CA ARG A 60 12.05 -10.44 -3.02
C ARG A 60 10.52 -10.58 -2.98
N CYS A 61 10.01 -11.38 -2.05
CA CYS A 61 8.58 -11.74 -1.94
C CYS A 61 8.18 -12.09 -0.49
N ARG A 62 8.61 -11.27 0.47
CA ARG A 62 8.36 -11.46 1.90
C ARG A 62 7.06 -10.79 2.31
N GLY A 63 6.06 -11.60 2.59
CA GLY A 63 4.74 -11.13 2.99
C GLY A 63 3.65 -12.08 2.50
N GLU A 64 2.42 -11.63 2.62
CA GLU A 64 1.25 -12.37 2.17
C GLU A 64 0.23 -11.47 1.47
N ILE A 65 -0.58 -12.10 0.63
CA ILE A 65 -1.75 -11.46 0.04
C ILE A 65 -2.87 -11.47 1.08
N THR A 66 -3.39 -10.30 1.43
CA THR A 66 -4.48 -10.15 2.40
C THR A 66 -5.84 -10.04 1.72
N TYR A 67 -5.89 -9.45 0.52
CA TYR A 67 -7.11 -9.29 -0.26
C TYR A 67 -6.81 -9.21 -1.76
N TYR A 68 -7.77 -9.61 -2.60
CA TYR A 68 -7.68 -9.39 -4.04
C TYR A 68 -9.07 -9.27 -4.69
N GLU A 69 -9.19 -8.40 -5.68
CA GLU A 69 -10.45 -8.16 -6.39
C GLU A 69 -10.22 -7.69 -7.82
N LEU A 70 -11.05 -8.16 -8.75
CA LEU A 70 -11.08 -7.68 -10.13
C LEU A 70 -12.29 -6.77 -10.33
N ASN A 71 -12.06 -5.46 -10.40
CA ASN A 71 -13.09 -4.46 -10.65
C ASN A 71 -12.92 -3.85 -12.04
N ASN A 72 -13.96 -3.96 -12.87
CA ASN A 72 -13.94 -3.63 -14.29
C ASN A 72 -12.81 -4.39 -15.01
N ASN A 73 -11.65 -3.76 -15.15
CA ASN A 73 -10.45 -4.28 -15.81
C ASN A 73 -9.18 -4.14 -14.96
N ILE A 74 -9.29 -3.69 -13.71
CA ILE A 74 -8.17 -3.47 -12.81
C ILE A 74 -8.20 -4.57 -11.74
N LEU A 75 -7.11 -5.32 -11.65
CA LEU A 75 -6.94 -6.28 -10.57
C LEU A 75 -6.23 -5.59 -9.41
N THR A 76 -6.93 -5.46 -8.28
CA THR A 76 -6.35 -4.99 -7.02
C THR A 76 -5.84 -6.18 -6.21
N ILE A 77 -4.63 -6.07 -5.66
CA ILE A 77 -4.03 -7.06 -4.75
C ILE A 77 -3.49 -6.32 -3.54
N CYS A 78 -4.09 -6.51 -2.37
CA CYS A 78 -3.59 -5.97 -1.12
C CYS A 78 -2.67 -7.00 -0.45
N GLN A 79 -1.60 -6.51 0.15
CA GLN A 79 -0.52 -7.31 0.69
C GLN A 79 -0.10 -6.74 2.04
N SER A 80 0.25 -7.63 2.97
CA SER A 80 1.03 -7.27 4.15
C SER A 80 2.45 -7.78 3.94
N THR A 81 3.41 -6.86 3.91
CA THR A 81 4.77 -7.10 3.43
C THR A 81 5.82 -6.71 4.47
N ALA A 82 7.00 -7.31 4.38
CA ALA A 82 8.09 -6.96 5.28
C ALA A 82 8.81 -5.68 4.79
N TRP A 83 8.71 -4.62 5.59
CA TRP A 83 9.39 -3.32 5.49
C TRP A 83 9.02 -2.40 4.33
N CYS A 84 8.67 -2.93 3.16
CA CYS A 84 8.26 -2.16 1.98
C CYS A 84 7.69 -3.11 0.92
N GLU A 85 7.35 -2.55 -0.23
CA GLU A 85 6.98 -3.22 -1.46
C GLU A 85 8.00 -4.30 -1.80
N GLN A 86 7.48 -5.42 -2.28
CA GLN A 86 8.27 -6.59 -2.61
C GLN A 86 8.43 -6.62 -4.13
N GLU A 87 9.41 -5.86 -4.64
CA GLU A 87 9.57 -5.58 -6.07
C GLU A 87 9.67 -6.86 -6.91
N GLY A 88 10.17 -7.94 -6.33
CA GLY A 88 10.22 -9.23 -6.99
C GLY A 88 8.84 -9.76 -7.40
N VAL A 89 7.80 -9.53 -6.60
CA VAL A 89 6.42 -9.94 -6.94
C VAL A 89 5.89 -9.13 -8.12
N ARG A 90 6.15 -7.82 -8.12
CA ARG A 90 5.78 -6.94 -9.24
C ARG A 90 6.50 -7.34 -10.52
N ASN A 91 7.82 -7.51 -10.45
CA ASN A 91 8.65 -7.87 -11.60
C ASN A 91 8.18 -9.17 -12.26
N ILE A 92 7.93 -10.24 -11.49
CA ILE A 92 7.47 -11.50 -12.08
C ILE A 92 6.06 -11.40 -12.69
N ILE A 93 5.19 -10.51 -12.17
CA ILE A 93 3.88 -10.25 -12.78
C ILE A 93 4.07 -9.61 -14.15
N GLU A 94 4.85 -8.52 -14.23
CA GLU A 94 5.11 -7.79 -15.48
C GLU A 94 5.89 -8.66 -16.50
N GLU A 95 6.84 -9.48 -16.04
CA GLU A 95 7.56 -10.46 -16.88
C GLU A 95 6.62 -11.52 -17.47
N LYS A 96 5.67 -12.02 -16.66
CA LYS A 96 4.75 -13.08 -17.07
C LYS A 96 3.65 -12.58 -18.00
N PHE A 97 3.22 -11.34 -17.80
CA PHE A 97 2.12 -10.69 -18.48
C PHE A 97 2.59 -9.33 -19.00
N PRO A 98 3.26 -9.28 -20.17
CA PRO A 98 3.93 -8.07 -20.65
C PRO A 98 2.99 -6.89 -20.95
N SER A 99 1.68 -7.11 -21.07
CA SER A 99 0.71 -6.01 -21.19
C SER A 99 0.37 -5.38 -19.83
N ILE A 100 0.65 -6.07 -18.72
CA ILE A 100 0.34 -5.60 -17.38
C ILE A 100 1.46 -4.68 -16.90
N LYS A 101 1.08 -3.45 -16.54
CA LYS A 101 1.83 -2.60 -15.63
C LYS A 101 1.25 -2.73 -14.23
N VAL A 102 2.12 -2.82 -13.23
CA VAL A 102 1.72 -2.83 -11.83
C VAL A 102 2.03 -1.47 -11.21
N TYR A 103 0.97 -0.78 -10.81
CA TYR A 103 1.06 0.40 -9.96
C TYR A 103 0.95 -0.01 -8.50
N PHE A 104 1.66 0.66 -7.60
CA PHE A 104 1.57 0.39 -6.17
C PHE A 104 1.51 1.65 -5.33
N GLN A 105 0.95 1.49 -4.14
CA GLN A 105 1.11 2.38 -2.99
C GLN A 105 1.49 1.52 -1.79
N GLU A 106 2.44 1.99 -0.99
CA GLU A 106 2.95 1.32 0.20
C GLU A 106 2.93 2.25 1.41
N GLU A 107 2.63 1.67 2.58
CA GLU A 107 2.48 2.38 3.86
C GLU A 107 3.14 1.53 4.97
N GLU A 108 4.21 2.05 5.58
CA GLU A 108 4.93 1.43 6.70
C GLU A 108 5.22 2.49 7.76
N SER A 109 4.36 2.57 8.78
CA SER A 109 4.40 3.62 9.81
C SER A 109 5.62 3.53 10.72
N GLY A 110 6.18 2.34 10.96
CA GLY A 110 7.32 2.12 11.85
C GLY A 110 8.66 2.66 11.35
N CYS A 111 8.82 2.95 10.06
CA CYS A 111 9.98 3.64 9.48
C CYS A 111 9.59 4.78 8.53
N CYS A 112 8.35 5.24 8.59
CA CYS A 112 7.79 6.30 7.76
C CYS A 112 7.99 6.07 6.25
N VAL A 113 7.73 4.86 5.77
CA VAL A 113 7.78 4.55 4.33
C VAL A 113 6.39 4.75 3.74
N TYR A 114 6.24 5.83 2.99
CA TYR A 114 5.03 6.15 2.24
C TYR A 114 5.44 6.43 0.80
N SER A 115 5.17 5.49 -0.11
CA SER A 115 5.59 5.65 -1.50
C SER A 115 4.61 5.07 -2.50
N THR A 116 4.69 5.56 -3.72
CA THR A 116 3.90 5.07 -4.85
C THR A 116 4.68 5.23 -6.14
N ASN A 117 4.49 4.34 -7.11
CA ASN A 117 5.02 4.55 -8.47
C ASN A 117 4.00 5.18 -9.43
N ASP A 118 2.79 5.49 -8.95
CA ASP A 118 1.77 6.15 -9.74
C ASP A 118 1.96 7.67 -9.70
N ALA A 119 2.97 8.16 -10.42
CA ALA A 119 3.28 9.58 -10.53
C ALA A 119 2.10 10.42 -11.04
N GLY A 120 1.23 9.83 -11.88
CA GLY A 120 0.06 10.50 -12.46
C GLY A 120 -1.14 10.58 -11.52
N GLY A 121 -1.20 9.69 -10.52
CA GLY A 121 -2.33 9.60 -9.59
C GLY A 121 -3.59 9.05 -10.26
N GLU A 122 -3.42 8.23 -11.30
CA GLU A 122 -4.54 7.64 -12.04
C GLU A 122 -5.24 6.53 -11.23
N TYR A 123 -4.46 5.83 -10.39
CA TYR A 123 -4.87 4.67 -9.59
C TYR A 123 -4.73 4.91 -8.08
N PHE A 124 -3.80 5.78 -7.69
CA PHE A 124 -3.55 6.24 -6.33
C PHE A 124 -3.43 7.78 -6.34
N PRO A 125 -4.57 8.50 -6.44
CA PRO A 125 -4.57 9.96 -6.53
C PRO A 125 -4.11 10.62 -5.24
N GLU A 126 -4.29 9.98 -4.09
CA GLU A 126 -3.94 10.54 -2.79
C GLU A 126 -2.41 10.67 -2.61
N ARG A 127 -1.98 11.83 -2.13
CA ARG A 127 -0.58 12.22 -1.93
C ARG A 127 -0.22 12.49 -0.49
N TYR A 128 -1.22 12.65 0.36
CA TYR A 128 -1.04 12.89 1.78
C TYR A 128 -1.91 11.94 2.57
N TYR A 129 -1.42 11.55 3.74
CA TYR A 129 -2.11 10.69 4.68
C TYR A 129 -1.97 11.27 6.08
N LEU A 130 -3.09 11.49 6.74
CA LEU A 130 -3.16 11.80 8.16
C LEU A 130 -3.52 10.50 8.88
N ASP A 131 -2.55 9.95 9.60
CA ASP A 131 -2.77 8.81 10.48
C ASP A 131 -3.24 9.28 11.84
N SER A 132 -4.13 8.53 12.48
CA SER A 132 -4.68 8.86 13.79
C SER A 132 -4.96 7.63 14.65
N GLY A 133 -4.95 7.81 15.97
CA GLY A 133 -5.28 6.75 16.93
C GLY A 133 -6.76 6.36 17.03
N ASN A 134 -7.66 7.18 16.47
CA ASN A 134 -9.10 7.13 16.77
C ASN A 134 -9.97 6.71 15.57
N ASP A 135 -9.44 5.94 14.62
CA ASP A 135 -10.10 5.53 13.37
C ASP A 135 -10.49 6.70 12.43
N ASP A 136 -9.95 7.90 12.66
CA ASP A 136 -10.19 9.10 11.86
C ASP A 136 -9.06 9.35 10.83
N SER A 137 -8.33 8.29 10.46
CA SER A 137 -7.25 8.42 9.48
C SER A 137 -7.83 8.76 8.11
N GLU A 138 -7.21 9.72 7.42
CA GLU A 138 -7.75 10.29 6.19
C GLU A 138 -6.66 10.49 5.13
N TYR A 139 -7.04 10.28 3.87
CA TYR A 139 -6.15 10.47 2.72
C TYR A 139 -6.59 11.69 1.92
N PHE A 140 -5.62 12.44 1.40
CA PHE A 140 -5.86 13.68 0.66
C PHE A 140 -5.11 13.68 -0.68
N THR A 141 -5.74 14.23 -1.71
CA THR A 141 -5.12 14.39 -3.03
C THR A 141 -4.20 15.61 -3.05
N THR A 142 -4.55 16.64 -2.29
CA THR A 142 -3.84 17.92 -2.25
C THR A 142 -3.44 18.32 -0.82
N ILE A 143 -2.41 19.14 -0.70
CA ILE A 143 -1.96 19.64 0.60
C ILE A 143 -2.95 20.67 1.17
N GLU A 144 -3.71 21.34 0.32
CA GLU A 144 -4.78 22.26 0.71
C GLU A 144 -5.93 21.54 1.42
N GLU A 145 -6.34 20.38 0.91
CA GLU A 145 -7.36 19.52 1.56
C GLU A 145 -6.87 19.05 2.93
N ALA A 146 -5.62 18.60 3.01
CA ALA A 146 -5.01 18.18 4.27
C ALA A 146 -4.93 19.33 5.29
N ALA A 147 -4.48 20.51 4.87
CA ALA A 147 -4.39 21.69 5.73
C ALA A 147 -5.77 22.15 6.23
N GLN A 148 -6.81 22.04 5.39
CA GLN A 148 -8.17 22.33 5.82
C GLN A 148 -8.64 21.35 6.89
N CYS A 149 -8.47 20.05 6.68
CA CYS A 149 -8.83 19.03 7.68
C CYS A 149 -8.10 19.27 9.01
N VAL A 150 -6.79 19.49 8.95
CA VAL A 150 -5.98 19.77 10.15
C VAL A 150 -6.42 21.07 10.83
N SER A 151 -6.79 22.11 10.08
CA SER A 151 -7.32 23.36 10.65
C SER A 151 -8.59 23.14 11.46
N GLU A 152 -9.45 22.21 11.03
CA GLU A 152 -10.68 21.84 11.75
C GLU A 152 -10.35 21.07 13.04
N ILE A 153 -9.35 20.17 13.01
CA ILE A 153 -8.86 19.42 14.17
C ILE A 153 -8.28 20.37 15.22
N VAL A 154 -7.35 21.24 14.82
CA VAL A 154 -6.61 22.11 15.75
C VAL A 154 -7.36 23.38 16.14
N GLY A 155 -8.49 23.67 15.48
CA GLY A 155 -9.33 24.85 15.76
C GLY A 155 -8.72 26.20 15.35
N LYS A 156 -7.69 26.21 14.50
CA LYS A 156 -7.02 27.41 13.96
C LYS A 156 -6.64 27.20 12.50
N MET A 157 -6.49 28.29 11.75
CA MET A 157 -6.06 28.23 10.36
C MET A 157 -4.62 27.71 10.26
N VAL A 158 -4.41 26.68 9.44
CA VAL A 158 -3.12 26.08 9.12
C VAL A 158 -2.85 26.29 7.64
N GLU A 159 -1.66 26.80 7.32
CA GLU A 159 -1.25 27.01 5.93
C GLU A 159 -0.90 25.68 5.25
N PRO A 160 -1.12 25.55 3.92
CA PRO A 160 -0.84 24.33 3.15
C PRO A 160 0.66 24.10 2.91
N ASP A 161 1.39 23.82 3.98
CA ASP A 161 2.79 23.41 3.99
C ASP A 161 2.97 22.23 4.95
N LYS A 162 3.75 21.25 4.53
CA LYS A 162 3.90 19.99 5.27
C LYS A 162 4.46 20.21 6.68
N ASN A 163 5.50 21.02 6.80
CA ASN A 163 6.14 21.25 8.10
C ASN A 163 5.21 22.06 9.01
N VAL A 164 4.45 22.99 8.43
CA VAL A 164 3.45 23.79 9.18
C VAL A 164 2.33 22.89 9.70
N ILE A 165 1.85 21.95 8.89
CA ILE A 165 0.85 20.95 9.30
C ILE A 165 1.40 20.07 10.43
N GLU A 166 2.60 19.50 10.26
CA GLU A 166 3.23 18.65 11.27
C GLU A 166 3.40 19.39 12.60
N THR A 167 3.92 20.63 12.57
CA THR A 167 4.08 21.45 13.77
C THR A 167 2.74 21.78 14.43
N ALA A 168 1.68 22.07 13.65
CA ALA A 168 0.37 22.36 14.22
C ALA A 168 -0.24 21.14 14.93
N LEU A 169 -0.04 19.93 14.40
CA LEU A 169 -0.46 18.68 15.03
C LEU A 169 0.35 18.39 16.29
N GLU A 170 1.67 18.58 16.26
CA GLU A 170 2.54 18.43 17.44
C GLU A 170 2.09 19.34 18.58
N GLU A 171 1.90 20.64 18.31
CA GLU A 171 1.40 21.60 19.30
C GLU A 171 0.03 21.20 19.85
N TYR A 172 -0.88 20.72 19.00
CA TYR A 172 -2.21 20.28 19.41
C TYR A 172 -2.16 19.06 20.34
N MET A 173 -1.31 18.08 20.01
CA MET A 173 -1.13 16.86 20.81
C MET A 173 -0.51 17.17 22.17
N ASP A 174 0.49 18.07 22.23
CA ASP A 174 1.12 18.51 23.49
C ASP A 174 0.12 19.20 24.45
N GLU A 175 -0.97 19.76 23.93
CA GLU A 175 -2.04 20.37 24.71
C GLU A 175 -3.10 19.37 25.20
N GLN A 176 -3.14 18.15 24.65
CA GLN A 176 -4.10 17.12 25.08
C GLN A 176 -3.66 16.45 26.39
N GLU A 177 -4.62 16.18 27.27
CA GLU A 177 -4.39 15.36 28.47
C GLU A 177 -4.52 13.86 28.20
N ASP A 178 -5.00 13.48 27.02
CA ASP A 178 -5.28 12.11 26.62
C ASP A 178 -4.19 11.58 25.67
N ASP A 179 -3.35 10.69 26.18
CA ASP A 179 -2.26 10.04 25.44
C ASP A 179 -2.75 9.17 24.26
N ASP A 180 -4.05 8.85 24.22
CA ASP A 180 -4.65 8.10 23.10
C ASP A 180 -4.90 9.02 21.89
N VAL A 181 -4.88 10.35 22.06
CA VAL A 181 -4.99 11.32 20.96
C VAL A 181 -3.62 11.55 20.34
N TRP A 182 -3.39 10.88 19.21
CA TRP A 182 -2.20 11.10 18.39
C TRP A 182 -2.54 11.22 16.91
N TYR A 183 -1.72 12.00 16.21
CA TYR A 183 -1.77 12.23 14.78
C TYR A 183 -0.37 12.14 14.19
N SER A 184 -0.27 11.66 12.94
CA SER A 184 0.97 11.68 12.18
C SER A 184 0.67 12.01 10.72
N PHE A 185 1.36 13.00 10.17
CA PHE A 185 1.14 13.46 8.80
C PHE A 185 2.23 12.94 7.86
N HIS A 186 1.82 12.39 6.72
CA HIS A 186 2.71 11.74 5.77
C HIS A 186 2.45 12.20 4.35
N GLU A 187 3.51 12.31 3.57
CA GLU A 187 3.47 12.61 2.14
C GLU A 187 4.02 11.40 1.37
N PHE A 188 3.27 10.93 0.39
CA PHE A 188 3.69 9.82 -0.46
C PHE A 188 4.78 10.27 -1.43
N THR A 189 5.93 9.62 -1.35
CA THR A 189 7.03 9.84 -2.29
C THR A 189 6.80 9.07 -3.58
N VAL A 190 6.99 9.72 -4.73
CA VAL A 190 6.92 9.04 -6.03
C VAL A 190 8.24 8.32 -6.33
N VAL A 191 8.16 7.02 -6.63
CA VAL A 191 9.30 6.13 -6.93
C VAL A 191 9.12 5.42 -8.28
N GLU A 192 10.18 4.76 -8.79
CA GLU A 192 10.18 4.05 -10.08
C GLU A 192 9.87 2.54 -9.97
#